data_AF-A0A3A9B089-F1
#
_entry.id   AF-A0A3A9B089-F1
#
_cell.length_a   1.000
_cell.length_b   1.000
_cell.length_c   1.000
_cell.angle_alpha   90.00
_cell.angle_beta   90.00
_cell.angle_gamma   90.00
#
_symmetry.space_group_name_H-M   'P 1'
#
loop_
_entity.id
_entity.type
_entity.pdbx_description
1 polymer ?
#
loop_
_entity_poly.entity_id
_entity_poly.type
_entity_poly.pdbx_seq_one_letter_code
_entity_poly.pdbx_strand_id
1 'polypeptide(L)'
;MSAKLPKSACFAIIDLIHAYVNVAKERAKMTNELIWNNDFNIGVDVIDNAHQKLFSIVQRIMKLVDENKNQQLACAEGIKFFKNYTAQHFSEEEAYMRSINYPGYAMHKKLHDNLRDKTLPTLEQNLKDTDYSTESIERFLGICIGWLTGHIMIEDKAITGKTVSKWDITQAESVNKALKDAFIQVIWEIFGLKSKIFSEYYGGESFSRTVNYILYYISPEGKPLWVILSMEEKMILETIGKVLGFKVDKINNTILSATKLMAQQILHRIGVYFQLKEGAYSLKKDLLITDDAMKQIFAKRNPQYSLLLHTDAGCLALCIKER
;
A
#
# COMPACT_ATOMS: atom_id res chain seq x y z
N MET A 1 -39.41 1.65 20.39
CA MET A 1 -38.97 2.99 19.95
C MET A 1 -37.74 2.83 19.08
N SER A 2 -37.88 2.95 17.75
CA SER A 2 -36.74 2.91 16.83
C SER A 2 -36.17 4.32 16.67
N ALA A 3 -34.90 4.50 17.04
CA ALA A 3 -34.18 5.74 16.79
C ALA A 3 -33.78 5.77 15.31
N LYS A 4 -34.48 6.59 14.51
CA LYS A 4 -34.11 6.90 13.13
C LYS A 4 -32.82 7.72 13.11
N LEU A 5 -31.84 7.27 12.33
CA LEU A 5 -30.67 8.06 11.96
C LEU A 5 -31.10 9.38 11.28
N PRO A 6 -30.44 10.52 11.57
CA PRO A 6 -30.78 11.80 10.96
C PRO A 6 -30.54 11.78 9.44
N LYS A 7 -31.53 12.29 8.69
CA LYS A 7 -31.59 12.27 7.21
C LYS A 7 -30.35 12.87 6.52
N SER A 8 -29.58 13.74 7.19
CA SER A 8 -28.38 14.37 6.63
C SER A 8 -27.20 13.40 6.39
N ALA A 9 -27.11 12.29 7.13
CA ALA A 9 -26.05 11.30 6.94
C ALA A 9 -26.31 10.33 5.77
N CYS A 10 -27.57 10.15 5.36
CA CYS A 10 -27.92 9.33 4.19
C CYS A 10 -27.62 10.05 2.86
N PHE A 11 -27.77 11.38 2.80
CA PHE A 11 -27.51 12.14 1.57
C PHE A 11 -26.02 12.18 1.22
N ALA A 12 -25.13 12.34 2.20
CA ALA A 12 -23.67 12.31 1.97
C ALA A 12 -23.15 10.95 1.44
N ILE A 13 -23.85 9.85 1.76
CA ILE A 13 -23.50 8.50 1.28
C ILE A 13 -24.06 8.27 -0.12
N ILE A 14 -25.27 8.80 -0.43
CA ILE A 14 -25.89 8.70 -1.75
C ILE A 14 -25.18 9.60 -2.78
N ASP A 15 -24.69 10.78 -2.38
CA ASP A 15 -23.89 11.66 -3.25
C ASP A 15 -22.53 11.04 -3.60
N LEU A 16 -21.93 10.28 -2.67
CA LEU A 16 -20.74 9.46 -2.90
C LEU A 16 -21.01 8.27 -3.84
N ILE A 17 -22.21 7.71 -3.81
CA ILE A 17 -22.65 6.61 -4.69
C ILE A 17 -23.00 7.13 -6.09
N HIS A 18 -23.55 8.33 -6.24
CA HIS A 18 -23.80 8.94 -7.56
C HIS A 18 -22.52 9.40 -8.25
N ALA A 19 -21.51 9.87 -7.50
CA ALA A 19 -20.16 10.09 -8.06
C ALA A 19 -19.51 8.77 -8.54
N TYR A 20 -19.92 7.62 -7.98
CA TYR A 20 -19.39 6.28 -8.27
C TYR A 20 -19.82 5.70 -9.62
N VAL A 21 -20.94 6.16 -10.19
CA VAL A 21 -21.49 5.60 -11.45
C VAL A 21 -20.83 6.21 -12.69
N ASN A 22 -20.19 7.37 -12.59
CA ASN A 22 -19.71 8.13 -13.76
C ASN A 22 -18.21 8.00 -14.08
N VAL A 23 -17.37 7.35 -13.26
CA VAL A 23 -15.92 7.26 -13.52
C VAL A 23 -15.50 5.91 -14.13
N ALA A 24 -16.44 4.99 -14.33
CA ALA A 24 -16.23 3.76 -15.08
C ALA A 24 -16.32 3.99 -16.61
N LYS A 25 -15.44 4.83 -17.17
CA LYS A 25 -15.10 4.91 -18.60
C LYS A 25 -14.00 5.94 -18.81
N GLU A 26 -12.77 5.48 -19.00
CA GLU A 26 -11.81 5.92 -20.03
C GLU A 26 -10.39 5.41 -19.71
N ARG A 27 -9.81 4.64 -20.64
CA ARG A 27 -8.37 4.43 -20.72
C ARG A 27 -7.79 5.66 -21.42
N ALA A 28 -7.35 6.65 -20.66
CA ALA A 28 -6.45 7.67 -21.18
C ALA A 28 -5.01 7.10 -21.17
N LYS A 29 -4.29 7.26 -22.28
CA LYS A 29 -2.82 7.23 -22.30
C LYS A 29 -2.35 8.07 -21.12
N MET A 30 -1.53 7.54 -20.20
CA MET A 30 -0.86 8.37 -19.20
C MET A 30 0.20 9.23 -19.91
N THR A 31 -0.23 10.34 -20.50
CA THR A 31 0.63 11.47 -20.83
C THR A 31 0.41 12.56 -19.80
N ASN A 32 0.55 12.22 -18.51
CA ASN A 32 0.64 13.22 -17.46
C ASN A 32 2.09 13.30 -17.02
N GLU A 33 2.72 14.43 -17.31
CA GLU A 33 4.03 14.74 -16.73
C GLU A 33 3.90 14.72 -15.20
N LEU A 34 4.74 13.93 -14.53
CA LEU A 34 4.90 13.99 -13.08
C LEU A 34 5.55 15.34 -12.74
N ILE A 35 4.73 16.37 -12.51
CA ILE A 35 5.18 17.73 -12.20
C ILE A 35 5.28 17.89 -10.68
N TRP A 36 6.40 18.42 -10.20
CA TRP A 36 6.56 18.81 -8.80
C TRP A 36 5.51 19.86 -8.42
N ASN A 37 4.80 19.61 -7.32
CA ASN A 37 3.89 20.58 -6.73
C ASN A 37 4.56 21.22 -5.50
N ASN A 38 4.55 22.55 -5.43
CA ASN A 38 5.06 23.30 -4.28
C ASN A 38 4.37 22.95 -2.95
N ASP A 39 3.18 22.34 -2.99
CA ASP A 39 2.52 21.79 -1.81
C ASP A 39 3.35 20.69 -1.13
N PHE A 40 4.29 20.05 -1.83
CA PHE A 40 5.23 19.09 -1.24
C PHE A 40 6.38 19.74 -0.48
N ASN A 41 6.59 21.06 -0.61
CA ASN A 41 7.66 21.74 0.10
C ASN A 41 7.39 21.71 1.62
N ILE A 42 8.37 21.23 2.37
CA ILE A 42 8.33 21.22 3.83
C ILE A 42 8.90 22.51 4.40
N GLY A 43 9.67 23.28 3.61
CA GLY A 43 10.31 24.54 4.01
C GLY A 43 11.73 24.34 4.51
N VAL A 44 12.40 23.28 4.06
CA VAL A 44 13.81 22.99 4.34
C VAL A 44 14.49 22.79 3.00
N ASP A 45 15.18 23.82 2.50
CA ASP A 45 15.64 23.90 1.11
C ASP A 45 16.44 22.67 0.65
N VAL A 46 17.33 22.14 1.49
CA VAL A 46 18.12 20.95 1.14
C VAL A 46 17.25 19.71 0.92
N ILE A 47 16.21 19.55 1.75
CA ILE A 47 15.26 18.43 1.65
C ILE A 47 14.31 18.66 0.46
N ASP A 48 13.77 19.86 0.30
CA ASP A 48 12.85 20.19 -0.80
C ASP A 48 13.53 20.02 -2.17
N ASN A 49 14.81 20.40 -2.29
CA ASN A 49 15.59 20.18 -3.50
C ASN A 49 15.84 18.69 -3.78
N ALA A 50 16.08 17.89 -2.72
CA ALA A 50 16.23 16.44 -2.85
C ALA A 50 14.93 15.77 -3.33
N HIS A 51 13.77 16.19 -2.79
CA HIS A 51 12.47 15.69 -3.24
C HIS A 51 12.20 16.03 -4.71
N GLN A 52 12.42 17.29 -5.12
CA GLN A 52 12.30 17.70 -6.52
C GLN A 52 13.18 16.83 -7.43
N LYS A 53 14.41 16.55 -7.00
CA LYS A 53 15.32 15.69 -7.75
C LYS A 53 14.80 14.26 -7.85
N LEU A 54 14.28 13.66 -6.78
CA LEU A 54 13.66 12.33 -6.80
C LEU A 54 12.49 12.26 -7.79
N PHE A 55 11.59 13.24 -7.77
CA PHE A 55 10.48 13.31 -8.74
C PHE A 55 10.98 13.44 -10.17
N SER A 56 12.02 14.25 -10.42
CA SER A 56 12.62 14.37 -11.76
C SER A 56 13.23 13.06 -12.28
N ILE A 57 13.80 12.24 -11.39
CA ILE A 57 14.35 10.92 -11.75
C ILE A 57 13.20 9.99 -12.14
N VAL A 58 12.15 9.93 -11.33
CA VAL A 58 10.96 9.12 -11.62
C VAL A 58 10.32 9.54 -12.94
N GLN A 59 10.14 10.84 -13.16
CA GLN A 59 9.60 11.38 -14.41
C GLN A 59 10.44 10.96 -15.62
N ARG A 60 11.77 10.98 -15.49
CA ARG A 60 12.66 10.54 -16.57
C ARG A 60 12.51 9.05 -16.86
N ILE A 61 12.39 8.20 -15.84
CA ILE A 61 12.15 6.77 -16.04
C ILE A 61 10.79 6.52 -16.71
N MET A 62 9.74 7.25 -16.32
CA MET A 62 8.42 7.16 -16.97
C MET A 62 8.51 7.47 -18.48
N LYS A 63 9.22 8.55 -18.86
CA LYS A 63 9.43 8.92 -20.27
C LYS A 63 10.15 7.81 -21.05
N LEU A 64 11.15 7.16 -20.45
CA LEU A 64 11.85 6.03 -21.08
C LEU A 64 10.94 4.83 -21.35
N VAL A 65 9.96 4.58 -20.47
CA VAL A 65 8.97 3.51 -20.64
C VAL A 65 7.98 3.82 -21.77
N ASP A 66 7.54 5.09 -21.88
CA ASP A 66 6.58 5.53 -22.90
C ASP A 66 7.18 5.58 -24.31
N GLU A 67 8.49 5.82 -24.44
CA GLU A 67 9.12 6.16 -25.72
C GLU A 67 9.49 4.95 -26.61
N ASN A 68 9.68 3.71 -26.11
CA ASN A 68 9.65 2.43 -26.89
C ASN A 68 10.13 1.18 -26.12
N LYS A 69 9.76 0.00 -26.63
CA LYS A 69 10.35 -1.31 -26.30
C LYS A 69 11.79 -1.40 -26.84
N ASN A 70 12.79 -1.06 -26.02
CA ASN A 70 14.23 -1.39 -26.14
C ASN A 70 15.11 -0.55 -25.20
N GLN A 71 14.52 0.23 -24.30
CA GLN A 71 15.25 1.07 -23.34
C GLN A 71 15.49 0.41 -21.97
N GLN A 72 15.44 -0.93 -21.89
CA GLN A 72 15.59 -1.68 -20.63
C GLN A 72 16.87 -1.29 -19.87
N LEU A 73 18.00 -1.15 -20.58
CA LEU A 73 19.27 -0.71 -19.98
C LEU A 73 19.18 0.71 -19.41
N ALA A 74 18.52 1.63 -20.11
CA ALA A 74 18.35 3.00 -19.65
C ALA A 74 17.39 3.06 -18.43
N CYS A 75 16.34 2.24 -18.42
CA CYS A 75 15.46 2.08 -17.26
C CYS A 75 16.22 1.49 -16.07
N ALA A 76 17.05 0.47 -16.29
CA ALA A 76 17.86 -0.15 -15.24
C ALA A 76 18.84 0.85 -14.60
N GLU A 77 19.53 1.66 -15.41
CA GLU A 77 20.40 2.73 -14.90
C GLU A 77 19.62 3.84 -14.20
N GLY A 78 18.44 4.23 -14.72
CA GLY A 78 17.55 5.18 -14.06
C GLY A 78 17.09 4.70 -12.68
N ILE A 79 16.70 3.43 -12.56
CA ILE A 79 16.28 2.78 -11.31
C ILE A 79 17.45 2.70 -10.32
N LYS A 80 18.64 2.35 -10.80
CA LYS A 80 19.86 2.34 -9.98
C LYS A 80 20.20 3.73 -9.46
N PHE A 81 20.10 4.75 -10.32
CA PHE A 81 20.31 6.14 -9.95
C PHE A 81 19.28 6.61 -8.91
N PHE A 82 18.01 6.27 -9.10
CA PHE A 82 16.94 6.53 -8.13
C PHE A 82 17.30 5.95 -6.75
N LYS A 83 17.63 4.67 -6.67
CA LYS A 83 17.98 4.00 -5.39
C LYS A 83 19.14 4.69 -4.67
N ASN A 84 20.21 4.99 -5.40
CA ASN A 84 21.39 5.64 -4.83
C ASN A 84 21.05 7.05 -4.30
N TYR A 85 20.28 7.81 -5.07
CA TYR A 85 19.87 9.15 -4.69
C TYR A 85 18.90 9.14 -3.50
N THR A 86 17.97 8.18 -3.44
CA THR A 86 17.10 7.96 -2.27
C THR A 86 17.90 7.68 -1.00
N ALA A 87 18.91 6.81 -1.06
CA ALA A 87 19.75 6.50 0.10
C ALA A 87 20.58 7.71 0.57
N GLN A 88 21.08 8.53 -0.36
CA GLN A 88 21.77 9.79 -0.05
C GLN A 88 20.80 10.76 0.64
N HIS A 89 19.64 11.00 0.04
CA HIS A 89 18.62 11.90 0.57
C HIS A 89 18.20 11.50 2.00
N PHE A 90 17.94 10.21 2.25
CA PHE A 90 17.63 9.73 3.60
C PHE A 90 18.76 10.03 4.59
N SER A 91 20.02 9.86 4.19
CA SER A 91 21.16 10.14 5.06
C SER A 91 21.27 11.63 5.42
N GLU A 92 21.00 12.52 4.45
CA GLU A 92 21.01 13.97 4.63
C GLU A 92 19.86 14.43 5.53
N GLU A 93 18.65 13.93 5.29
CA GLU A 93 17.47 14.21 6.11
C GLU A 93 17.63 13.67 7.54
N GLU A 94 18.16 12.46 7.71
CA GLU A 94 18.47 11.90 9.02
C GLU A 94 19.55 12.68 9.78
N ALA A 95 20.52 13.28 9.07
CA ALA A 95 21.48 14.18 9.68
C ALA A 95 20.81 15.50 10.11
N TYR A 96 19.91 16.04 9.28
CA TYR A 96 19.12 17.22 9.61
C TYR A 96 18.21 17.00 10.82
N MET A 97 17.42 15.91 10.84
CA MET A 97 16.55 15.56 11.97
C MET A 97 17.32 15.45 13.29
N ARG A 98 18.52 14.85 13.26
CA ARG A 98 19.38 14.77 14.46
C ARG A 98 19.89 16.13 14.89
N SER A 99 20.24 17.03 13.97
CA SER A 99 20.78 18.36 14.32
C SER A 99 19.75 19.24 15.03
N ILE A 100 18.45 19.03 14.75
CA ILE A 100 17.34 19.74 15.40
C ILE A 100 16.71 18.96 16.57
N ASN A 101 17.27 17.81 16.95
CA ASN A 101 16.71 16.90 17.95
C ASN A 101 15.24 16.52 17.70
N TYR A 102 14.89 16.23 16.44
CA TYR A 102 13.51 15.90 16.07
C TYR A 102 12.99 14.67 16.85
N PRO A 103 11.91 14.80 17.65
CA PRO A 103 11.41 13.71 18.49
C PRO A 103 10.98 12.46 17.71
N GLY A 104 10.49 12.63 16.48
CA GLY A 104 10.04 11.54 15.61
C GLY A 104 11.15 10.78 14.87
N TYR A 105 12.44 11.13 15.09
CA TYR A 105 13.58 10.62 14.33
C TYR A 105 13.61 9.08 14.24
N ALA A 106 13.43 8.39 15.37
CA ALA A 106 13.55 6.93 15.41
C ALA A 106 12.52 6.23 14.50
N MET A 107 11.27 6.72 14.47
CA MET A 107 10.23 6.17 13.61
C MET A 107 10.49 6.51 12.15
N HIS A 108 10.81 7.77 11.86
CA HIS A 108 11.08 8.23 10.51
C HIS A 108 12.24 7.44 9.89
N LYS A 109 13.34 7.26 10.63
CA LYS A 109 14.47 6.42 10.21
C LYS A 109 14.03 4.98 9.93
N LYS A 110 13.13 4.40 10.73
CA LYS A 110 12.63 3.04 10.50
C LYS A 110 11.87 2.91 9.19
N LEU A 111 11.14 3.95 8.76
CA LEU A 111 10.50 4.02 7.44
C LEU A 111 11.54 4.06 6.32
N HIS A 112 12.58 4.89 6.47
CA HIS A 112 13.71 4.95 5.53
C HIS A 112 14.42 3.60 5.39
N ASP A 113 14.77 2.98 6.52
CA ASP A 113 15.42 1.67 6.56
C ASP A 113 14.52 0.59 5.93
N ASN A 114 13.19 0.65 6.15
CA ASN A 114 12.25 -0.28 5.51
C ASN A 114 12.27 -0.14 3.98
N LEU A 115 12.17 1.09 3.46
CA LEU A 115 12.21 1.31 2.02
C LEU A 115 13.57 0.89 1.43
N ARG A 116 14.67 1.34 2.03
CA ARG A 116 16.04 1.13 1.56
C ARG A 116 16.44 -0.35 1.58
N ASP A 117 16.16 -1.06 2.67
CA ASP A 117 16.75 -2.38 2.91
C ASP A 117 15.79 -3.53 2.58
N LYS A 118 14.48 -3.27 2.42
CA LYS A 118 13.48 -4.31 2.13
C LYS A 118 12.74 -4.06 0.81
N THR A 119 12.13 -2.89 0.68
CA THR A 119 11.24 -2.57 -0.44
C THR A 119 12.01 -2.45 -1.76
N LEU A 120 13.02 -1.58 -1.82
CA LEU A 120 13.80 -1.34 -3.05
C LEU A 120 14.57 -2.59 -3.52
N PRO A 121 15.25 -3.37 -2.65
CA PRO A 121 15.89 -4.61 -3.07
C PRO A 121 14.89 -5.63 -3.60
N THR A 122 13.68 -5.69 -3.04
CA THR A 122 12.63 -6.58 -3.55
C THR A 122 12.14 -6.17 -4.93
N LEU A 123 11.91 -4.89 -5.16
CA LEU A 123 11.54 -4.40 -6.48
C LEU A 123 12.64 -4.62 -7.50
N GLU A 124 13.89 -4.37 -7.12
CA GLU A 124 15.05 -4.62 -7.98
C GLU A 124 15.16 -6.10 -8.37
N GLN A 125 14.92 -7.01 -7.43
CA GLN A 125 14.90 -8.43 -7.74
C GLN A 125 13.77 -8.77 -8.71
N ASN A 126 12.56 -8.24 -8.49
CA ASN A 126 11.43 -8.46 -9.40
C ASN A 126 11.74 -7.97 -10.82
N LEU A 127 12.36 -6.79 -10.96
CA LEU A 127 12.80 -6.25 -12.23
C LEU A 127 13.81 -7.16 -12.94
N LYS A 128 14.76 -7.75 -12.21
CA LYS A 128 15.73 -8.70 -12.77
C LYS A 128 15.07 -10.00 -13.20
N ASP A 129 14.16 -10.54 -12.37
CA ASP A 129 13.47 -11.80 -12.63
C ASP A 129 12.54 -11.72 -13.85
N THR A 130 12.05 -10.52 -14.18
CA THR A 130 11.15 -10.26 -15.32
C THR A 130 11.86 -9.67 -16.54
N ASP A 131 13.20 -9.61 -16.54
CA ASP A 131 14.01 -8.96 -17.58
C ASP A 131 13.54 -7.53 -17.90
N TYR A 132 13.25 -6.75 -16.84
CA TYR A 132 12.76 -5.38 -16.91
C TYR A 132 11.52 -5.24 -17.81
N SER A 133 10.57 -6.17 -17.69
CA SER A 133 9.28 -6.07 -18.39
C SER A 133 8.58 -4.74 -18.09
N THR A 134 7.83 -4.21 -19.05
CA THR A 134 7.05 -2.96 -18.88
C THR A 134 6.22 -2.97 -17.60
N GLU A 135 5.54 -4.08 -17.32
CA GLU A 135 4.73 -4.25 -16.11
C GLU A 135 5.55 -4.12 -14.82
N SER A 136 6.74 -4.72 -14.76
CA SER A 136 7.61 -4.63 -13.58
C SER A 136 8.18 -3.23 -13.36
N ILE A 137 8.46 -2.49 -14.45
CA ILE A 137 8.91 -1.09 -14.37
C ILE A 137 7.75 -0.18 -13.93
N GLU A 138 6.57 -0.33 -14.52
CA GLU A 138 5.37 0.42 -14.11
C GLU A 138 5.04 0.18 -12.63
N ARG A 139 5.14 -1.07 -12.17
CA ARG A 139 4.98 -1.44 -10.76
C ARG A 139 6.02 -0.77 -9.86
N PHE A 140 7.29 -0.79 -10.25
CA PHE A 140 8.36 -0.09 -9.54
C PHE A 140 8.04 1.40 -9.39
N LEU A 141 7.66 2.05 -10.49
CA LEU A 141 7.35 3.48 -10.53
C LEU A 141 6.13 3.81 -9.67
N GLY A 142 5.04 3.03 -9.78
CA GLY A 142 3.83 3.25 -8.99
C GLY A 142 4.08 3.20 -7.49
N ILE A 143 4.86 2.21 -7.04
CA ILE A 143 5.24 2.08 -5.62
C ILE A 143 6.14 3.24 -5.18
N CYS A 144 7.14 3.62 -5.99
CA CYS A 144 8.03 4.73 -5.64
C CYS A 144 7.28 6.08 -5.57
N ILE A 145 6.41 6.37 -6.55
CA ILE A 145 5.58 7.58 -6.57
C ILE A 145 4.68 7.61 -5.34
N GLY A 146 4.01 6.49 -5.06
CA GLY A 146 3.10 6.36 -3.93
C GLY A 146 3.81 6.54 -2.58
N TRP A 147 4.94 5.86 -2.39
CA TRP A 147 5.74 5.99 -1.18
C TRP A 147 6.27 7.41 -1.00
N LEU A 148 6.91 8.00 -2.02
CA LEU A 148 7.44 9.37 -1.95
C LEU A 148 6.34 10.38 -1.63
N THR A 149 5.22 10.33 -2.36
CA THR A 149 4.10 11.25 -2.17
C THR A 149 3.52 11.12 -0.77
N GLY A 150 3.32 9.89 -0.30
CA GLY A 150 2.86 9.61 1.05
C GLY A 150 3.84 10.14 2.08
N HIS A 151 5.08 9.65 2.06
CA HIS A 151 6.14 9.99 3.01
C HIS A 151 6.34 11.50 3.14
N ILE A 152 6.50 12.23 2.02
CA ILE A 152 6.70 13.69 2.03
C ILE A 152 5.53 14.43 2.67
N MET A 153 4.31 14.10 2.25
CA MET A 153 3.11 14.81 2.71
C MET A 153 2.80 14.60 4.19
N ILE A 154 3.46 13.65 4.81
CA ILE A 154 3.07 13.09 6.08
C ILE A 154 4.20 13.21 7.08
N GLU A 155 5.30 12.52 6.80
CA GLU A 155 6.43 12.30 7.69
C GLU A 155 7.42 13.46 7.58
N ASP A 156 7.78 13.86 6.37
CA ASP A 156 8.77 14.93 6.15
C ASP A 156 8.18 16.28 6.57
N LYS A 157 6.89 16.51 6.26
CA LYS A 157 6.16 17.67 6.79
C LYS A 157 6.10 17.69 8.31
N ALA A 158 6.10 16.54 8.97
CA ALA A 158 6.02 16.47 10.43
C ALA A 158 7.32 16.94 11.10
N ILE A 159 8.46 16.87 10.40
CA ILE A 159 9.75 17.40 10.86
C ILE A 159 9.64 18.89 11.22
N THR A 160 8.88 19.65 10.44
CA THR A 160 8.68 21.10 10.65
C THR A 160 7.51 21.44 11.56
N GLY A 161 6.85 20.45 12.17
CA GLY A 161 5.68 20.63 13.04
C GLY A 161 4.40 21.06 12.31
N LYS A 162 4.41 21.08 10.98
CA LYS A 162 3.22 21.39 10.15
C LYS A 162 2.21 20.24 10.12
N THR A 163 2.66 19.02 10.38
CA THR A 163 1.86 17.80 10.53
C THR A 163 2.35 16.97 11.71
N VAL A 164 1.59 15.96 12.11
CA VAL A 164 2.01 14.96 13.11
C VAL A 164 2.42 13.69 12.37
N SER A 165 3.57 13.11 12.73
CA SER A 165 4.05 11.83 12.17
C SER A 165 2.99 10.75 12.31
N LYS A 166 2.83 9.90 11.28
CA LYS A 166 1.68 9.00 11.17
C LYS A 166 1.85 7.67 11.91
N TRP A 167 3.05 7.32 12.33
CA TRP A 167 3.35 6.05 12.97
C TRP A 167 3.84 6.24 14.41
N ASP A 168 3.28 5.48 15.35
CA ASP A 168 3.67 5.47 16.77
C ASP A 168 4.47 4.20 17.08
N ILE A 169 5.63 4.35 17.71
CA ILE A 169 6.64 3.31 18.00
C ILE A 169 6.15 2.29 19.04
N THR A 170 5.03 2.56 19.74
CA THR A 170 4.58 1.75 20.87
C THR A 170 3.99 0.37 20.53
N GLN A 171 4.02 -0.07 19.27
CA GLN A 171 3.65 -1.45 18.94
C GLN A 171 4.81 -2.41 19.17
N ALA A 172 4.62 -3.26 20.18
CA ALA A 172 5.54 -4.32 20.56
C ALA A 172 6.04 -5.09 19.33
N GLU A 173 7.33 -4.97 19.05
CA GLU A 173 8.02 -5.53 17.88
C GLU A 173 7.79 -7.05 17.71
N SER A 174 7.49 -7.74 18.82
CA SER A 174 7.10 -9.15 18.87
C SER A 174 5.75 -9.45 18.20
N VAL A 175 4.72 -8.61 18.40
CA VAL A 175 3.39 -8.81 17.79
C VAL A 175 3.46 -8.60 16.28
N ASN A 176 4.24 -7.60 15.85
CA ASN A 176 4.46 -7.35 14.42
C ASN A 176 5.18 -8.54 13.77
N LYS A 177 6.21 -9.11 14.42
CA LYS A 177 6.88 -10.32 13.89
C LYS A 177 5.92 -11.51 13.74
N ALA A 178 5.16 -11.85 14.79
CA ALA A 178 4.23 -12.97 14.74
C ALA A 178 3.16 -12.79 13.65
N LEU A 179 2.66 -11.56 13.45
CA LEU A 179 1.68 -11.26 12.42
C LEU A 179 2.26 -11.41 11.01
N LYS A 180 3.51 -10.98 10.80
CA LYS A 180 4.22 -11.16 9.52
C LYS A 180 4.40 -12.64 9.19
N ASP A 181 4.86 -13.43 10.16
CA ASP A 181 5.08 -14.86 9.99
C ASP A 181 3.75 -15.59 9.70
N ALA A 182 2.70 -15.27 10.46
CA ALA A 182 1.35 -15.78 10.23
C ALA A 182 0.85 -15.44 8.82
N PHE A 183 1.04 -14.20 8.39
CA PHE A 183 0.53 -13.74 7.10
C PHE A 183 1.24 -14.44 5.93
N ILE A 184 2.58 -14.53 5.97
CA ILE A 184 3.36 -15.30 4.97
C ILE A 184 2.88 -16.75 4.92
N GLN A 185 2.77 -17.41 6.08
CA GLN A 185 2.38 -18.81 6.16
C GLN A 185 0.98 -19.04 5.61
N VAL A 186 0.00 -18.20 5.99
CA VAL A 186 -1.38 -18.34 5.54
C VAL A 186 -1.50 -18.17 4.02
N ILE A 187 -0.73 -17.25 3.41
CA ILE A 187 -0.73 -17.08 1.96
C ILE A 187 -0.14 -18.30 1.25
N TRP A 188 0.90 -18.91 1.80
CA TRP A 188 1.41 -20.18 1.28
C TRP A 188 0.38 -21.31 1.41
N GLU A 189 -0.27 -21.44 2.57
CA GLU A 189 -1.23 -22.52 2.82
C GLU A 189 -2.50 -22.43 1.97
N ILE A 190 -3.04 -21.22 1.77
CA ILE A 190 -4.29 -21.03 1.04
C ILE A 190 -4.05 -21.07 -0.48
N PHE A 191 -2.96 -20.45 -0.94
CA PHE A 191 -2.76 -20.18 -2.37
C PHE A 191 -1.56 -20.90 -2.99
N GLY A 192 -0.68 -21.50 -2.19
CA GLY A 192 0.59 -22.08 -2.67
C GLY A 192 1.55 -21.02 -3.22
N LEU A 193 1.40 -19.76 -2.80
CA LEU A 193 2.19 -18.65 -3.31
C LEU A 193 3.37 -18.36 -2.40
N LYS A 194 4.57 -18.36 -2.97
CA LYS A 194 5.79 -17.96 -2.24
C LYS A 194 5.74 -16.47 -2.03
N SER A 195 5.95 -16.04 -0.79
CA SER A 195 5.74 -14.65 -0.42
C SER A 195 6.84 -14.10 0.46
N LYS A 196 7.03 -12.78 0.39
CA LYS A 196 7.92 -12.02 1.28
C LYS A 196 7.26 -10.72 1.68
N ILE A 197 7.57 -10.25 2.89
CA ILE A 197 7.15 -8.92 3.34
C ILE A 197 7.85 -7.89 2.47
N PHE A 198 7.03 -7.12 1.78
CA PHE A 198 7.44 -6.06 0.90
C PHE A 198 7.52 -4.73 1.66
N SER A 199 6.51 -4.42 2.48
CA SER A 199 6.51 -3.27 3.39
C SER A 199 5.87 -3.64 4.73
N GLU A 200 6.40 -3.08 5.82
CA GLU A 200 5.83 -3.19 7.17
C GLU A 200 5.00 -1.97 7.57
N TYR A 201 4.98 -0.96 6.69
CA TYR A 201 4.35 0.34 6.87
C TYR A 201 3.66 0.75 5.57
N TYR A 202 2.85 -0.14 5.01
CA TYR A 202 2.11 0.14 3.79
C TYR A 202 1.25 1.40 3.99
N GLY A 203 1.40 2.38 3.11
CA GLY A 203 0.79 3.70 3.22
C GLY A 203 -0.55 3.82 2.49
N GLY A 204 -1.04 2.73 1.89
CA GLY A 204 -2.22 2.75 1.02
C GLY A 204 -1.89 3.20 -0.42
N GLU A 205 -0.61 3.20 -0.80
CA GLU A 205 -0.18 3.49 -2.16
C GLU A 205 -0.71 2.46 -3.16
N SER A 206 -1.21 2.93 -4.32
CA SER A 206 -1.66 2.03 -5.38
C SER A 206 -0.44 1.44 -6.11
N PHE A 207 -0.34 0.12 -6.13
CA PHE A 207 0.71 -0.61 -6.85
C PHE A 207 0.23 -1.23 -8.18
N SER A 208 -1.09 -1.44 -8.32
CA SER A 208 -1.78 -1.81 -9.55
C SER A 208 -3.30 -1.73 -9.31
N ARG A 209 -4.11 -2.35 -10.18
CA ARG A 209 -5.55 -2.45 -9.99
C ARG A 209 -5.84 -3.43 -8.85
N THR A 210 -6.47 -2.95 -7.78
CA THR A 210 -6.71 -3.78 -6.59
C THR A 210 -8.19 -3.97 -6.28
N VAL A 211 -8.48 -5.09 -5.63
CA VAL A 211 -9.77 -5.36 -5.00
C VAL A 211 -9.58 -5.21 -3.50
N ASN A 212 -10.29 -4.24 -2.91
CA ASN A 212 -10.12 -3.84 -1.52
C ASN A 212 -11.37 -4.16 -0.69
N TYR A 213 -11.22 -4.98 0.35
CA TYR A 213 -12.28 -5.27 1.30
C TYR A 213 -11.96 -4.67 2.66
N ILE A 214 -12.92 -3.92 3.21
CA ILE A 214 -12.97 -3.65 4.65
C ILE A 214 -13.83 -4.74 5.29
N LEU A 215 -13.30 -5.40 6.30
CA LEU A 215 -13.97 -6.37 7.15
C LEU A 215 -14.05 -5.79 8.57
N TYR A 216 -15.27 -5.54 9.04
CA TYR A 216 -15.55 -4.93 10.33
C TYR A 216 -15.94 -6.01 11.34
N TYR A 217 -15.10 -6.19 12.35
CA TYR A 217 -15.26 -7.15 13.43
C TYR A 217 -15.52 -6.45 14.77
N ILE A 218 -16.09 -7.20 15.70
CA ILE A 218 -16.14 -6.86 17.13
C ILE A 218 -15.31 -7.90 17.88
N SER A 219 -14.37 -7.44 18.71
CA SER A 219 -13.53 -8.28 19.56
C SER A 219 -14.32 -8.90 20.72
N PRO A 220 -13.76 -9.91 21.43
CA PRO A 220 -14.38 -10.46 22.64
C PRO A 220 -14.70 -9.41 23.72
N GLU A 221 -13.89 -8.36 23.80
CA GLU A 221 -14.03 -7.24 24.72
C GLU A 221 -15.05 -6.19 24.24
N GLY A 222 -15.74 -6.45 23.13
CA GLY A 222 -16.73 -5.55 22.54
C GLY A 222 -16.12 -4.41 21.73
N LYS A 223 -14.81 -4.42 21.47
CA LYS A 223 -14.14 -3.33 20.75
C LYS A 223 -14.22 -3.51 19.24
N PRO A 224 -14.46 -2.42 18.49
CA PRO A 224 -14.47 -2.46 17.03
C PRO A 224 -13.07 -2.70 16.45
N LEU A 225 -12.99 -3.62 15.49
CA LEU A 225 -11.77 -3.91 14.73
C LEU A 225 -12.06 -3.75 13.22
N TRP A 226 -11.25 -2.94 12.57
CA TRP A 226 -11.28 -2.75 11.12
C TRP A 226 -10.10 -3.49 10.50
N VAL A 227 -10.39 -4.42 9.61
CA VAL A 227 -9.36 -5.11 8.83
C VAL A 227 -9.56 -4.78 7.37
N ILE A 228 -8.49 -4.36 6.70
CA ILE A 228 -8.48 -4.08 5.27
C ILE A 228 -7.61 -5.14 4.61
N LEU A 229 -8.16 -5.83 3.62
CA LEU A 229 -7.43 -6.74 2.74
C LEU A 229 -7.52 -6.22 1.32
N SER A 230 -6.36 -5.92 0.73
CA SER A 230 -6.22 -5.42 -0.63
C SER A 230 -5.46 -6.44 -1.45
N MET A 231 -6.03 -6.96 -2.53
CA MET A 231 -5.35 -7.92 -3.41
C MET A 231 -5.29 -7.40 -4.83
N GLU A 232 -4.16 -7.65 -5.48
CA GLU A 232 -3.95 -7.36 -6.89
C GLU A 232 -4.95 -8.13 -7.78
N GLU A 233 -5.56 -7.44 -8.74
CA GLU A 233 -6.50 -8.03 -9.71
C GLU A 233 -5.85 -9.21 -10.45
N LYS A 234 -4.59 -9.05 -10.90
CA LYS A 234 -3.85 -10.12 -11.57
C LYS A 234 -3.66 -11.36 -10.68
N MET A 235 -3.27 -11.16 -9.42
CA MET A 235 -3.13 -12.26 -8.45
C MET A 235 -4.45 -13.02 -8.27
N ILE A 236 -5.57 -12.30 -8.17
CA ILE A 236 -6.90 -12.91 -8.05
C ILE A 236 -7.22 -13.76 -9.28
N LEU A 237 -7.02 -13.19 -10.48
CA LEU A 237 -7.32 -13.87 -11.74
C LEU A 237 -6.44 -15.11 -11.95
N GLU A 238 -5.15 -15.03 -11.64
CA GLU A 238 -4.23 -16.15 -11.71
C GLU A 238 -4.59 -17.24 -10.70
N THR A 239 -4.87 -16.86 -9.46
CA THR A 239 -5.24 -17.81 -8.39
C THR A 239 -6.53 -18.54 -8.73
N ILE A 240 -7.58 -17.81 -9.13
CA ILE A 240 -8.87 -18.41 -9.50
C ILE A 240 -8.73 -19.23 -10.78
N GLY A 241 -7.97 -18.75 -11.76
CA GLY A 241 -7.74 -19.49 -13.00
C GLY A 241 -7.02 -20.82 -12.77
N LYS A 242 -6.03 -20.85 -11.88
CA LYS A 242 -5.36 -22.09 -11.45
C LYS A 242 -6.35 -23.07 -10.82
N VAL A 243 -7.23 -22.59 -9.93
CA VAL A 243 -8.24 -23.43 -9.27
C VAL A 243 -9.29 -23.97 -10.25
N LEU A 244 -9.73 -23.15 -11.20
CA LEU A 244 -10.75 -23.52 -12.19
C LEU A 244 -10.20 -24.34 -13.36
N GLY A 245 -8.88 -24.39 -13.55
CA GLY A 245 -8.23 -25.10 -14.65
C GLY A 245 -8.33 -24.38 -16.01
N PHE A 246 -8.75 -23.12 -16.04
CA PHE A 246 -8.80 -22.30 -17.25
C PHE A 246 -8.49 -20.83 -16.97
N LYS A 247 -8.07 -20.10 -18.00
CA LYS A 247 -7.72 -18.69 -17.87
C LYS A 247 -8.95 -17.83 -17.59
N VAL A 248 -8.83 -16.93 -16.63
CA VAL A 248 -9.86 -15.93 -16.30
C VAL A 248 -9.34 -14.55 -16.67
N ASP A 249 -10.00 -13.86 -17.60
CA ASP A 249 -9.46 -12.63 -18.19
C ASP A 249 -9.89 -11.34 -17.49
N LYS A 250 -10.94 -11.38 -16.66
CA LYS A 250 -11.49 -10.18 -16.00
C LYS A 250 -12.23 -10.49 -14.72
N ILE A 251 -12.24 -9.54 -13.79
CA ILE A 251 -13.06 -9.58 -12.59
C ILE A 251 -14.54 -9.41 -12.95
N ASN A 252 -15.40 -10.24 -12.38
CA ASN A 252 -16.86 -10.14 -12.43
C ASN A 252 -17.43 -10.34 -11.02
N ASN A 253 -18.76 -10.24 -10.86
CA ASN A 253 -19.41 -10.35 -9.54
C ASN A 253 -19.16 -11.71 -8.85
N THR A 254 -19.06 -12.79 -9.62
CA THR A 254 -18.75 -14.12 -9.10
C THR A 254 -17.33 -14.16 -8.52
N ILE A 255 -16.36 -13.62 -9.26
CA ILE A 255 -14.98 -13.52 -8.83
C ILE A 255 -14.86 -12.62 -7.60
N LEU A 256 -15.50 -11.45 -7.58
CA LEU A 256 -15.53 -10.59 -6.39
C LEU A 256 -16.09 -11.33 -5.17
N SER A 257 -17.17 -12.09 -5.34
CA SER A 257 -17.74 -12.89 -4.24
C SER A 257 -16.75 -13.96 -3.76
N ALA A 258 -16.03 -14.62 -4.66
CA ALA A 258 -14.97 -15.56 -4.30
C ALA A 258 -13.80 -14.86 -3.59
N THR A 259 -13.33 -13.72 -4.08
CA THR A 259 -12.28 -12.91 -3.47
C THR A 259 -12.66 -12.47 -2.05
N LYS A 260 -13.91 -12.07 -1.83
CA LYS A 260 -14.42 -11.75 -0.48
C LYS A 260 -14.30 -12.94 0.47
N LEU A 261 -14.70 -14.14 0.03
CA LEU A 261 -14.60 -15.36 0.84
C LEU A 261 -13.13 -15.71 1.11
N MET A 262 -12.25 -15.55 0.13
CA MET A 262 -10.80 -15.71 0.33
C MET A 262 -10.28 -14.73 1.38
N ALA A 263 -10.70 -13.46 1.35
CA ALA A 263 -10.32 -12.47 2.35
C ALA A 263 -10.73 -12.89 3.78
N GLN A 264 -11.97 -13.37 3.94
CA GLN A 264 -12.47 -13.88 5.22
C GLN A 264 -11.70 -15.14 5.66
N GLN A 265 -11.36 -16.04 4.73
CA GLN A 265 -10.59 -17.25 5.03
C GLN A 265 -9.16 -16.94 5.47
N ILE A 266 -8.49 -15.96 4.83
CA ILE A 266 -7.17 -15.48 5.25
C ILE A 266 -7.23 -15.03 6.71
N LEU A 267 -8.19 -14.18 7.07
CA LEU A 267 -8.32 -13.69 8.45
C LEU A 267 -8.67 -14.80 9.44
N HIS A 268 -9.54 -15.74 9.04
CA HIS A 268 -9.86 -16.90 9.87
C HIS A 268 -8.60 -17.73 10.17
N ARG A 269 -7.77 -18.03 9.15
CA ARG A 269 -6.52 -18.78 9.33
C ARG A 269 -5.47 -18.02 10.14
N ILE A 270 -5.37 -16.70 9.97
CA ILE A 270 -4.55 -15.86 10.85
C ILE A 270 -5.05 -15.96 12.30
N GLY A 271 -6.36 -15.92 12.53
CA GLY A 271 -6.93 -16.10 13.86
C GLY A 271 -6.58 -17.46 14.48
N VAL A 272 -6.64 -18.53 13.70
CA VAL A 272 -6.22 -19.88 14.13
C VAL A 272 -4.73 -19.92 14.48
N TYR A 273 -3.87 -19.27 13.70
CA TYR A 273 -2.44 -19.16 14.01
C TYR A 273 -2.18 -18.54 15.38
N PHE A 274 -2.97 -17.53 15.76
CA PHE A 274 -2.93 -16.89 17.07
C PHE A 274 -3.76 -17.60 18.15
N GLN A 275 -4.26 -18.82 17.88
CA GLN A 275 -5.08 -19.61 18.79
C GLN A 275 -6.32 -18.85 19.31
N LEU A 276 -6.86 -17.95 18.49
CA LEU A 276 -8.09 -17.25 18.83
C LEU A 276 -9.24 -18.26 18.90
N LYS A 277 -10.07 -18.17 19.94
CA LYS A 277 -11.26 -19.02 20.06
C LYS A 277 -12.17 -18.80 18.85
N GLU A 278 -12.77 -19.87 18.36
CA GLU A 278 -13.74 -19.77 17.27
C GLU A 278 -14.90 -18.84 17.69
N GLY A 279 -15.27 -17.92 16.80
CA GLY A 279 -16.31 -16.91 17.08
C GLY A 279 -15.88 -15.79 18.06
N ALA A 280 -14.62 -15.77 18.54
CA ALA A 280 -14.12 -14.69 19.39
C ALA A 280 -14.28 -13.31 18.75
N TYR A 281 -14.00 -13.23 17.43
CA TYR A 281 -14.22 -12.02 16.65
C TYR A 281 -15.45 -12.21 15.76
N SER A 282 -16.46 -11.36 15.96
CA SER A 282 -17.71 -11.45 15.19
C SER A 282 -17.67 -10.47 14.02
N LEU A 283 -17.65 -10.99 12.79
CA LEU A 283 -17.81 -10.19 11.58
C LEU A 283 -19.22 -9.58 11.58
N LYS A 284 -19.32 -8.26 11.52
CA LYS A 284 -20.61 -7.54 11.48
C LYS A 284 -20.91 -6.96 10.11
N LYS A 285 -19.88 -6.55 9.37
CA LYS A 285 -20.03 -5.94 8.05
C LYS A 285 -18.79 -6.15 7.21
N ASP A 286 -18.98 -6.28 5.92
CA ASP A 286 -17.94 -6.17 4.92
C ASP A 286 -18.30 -5.12 3.86
N LEU A 287 -17.30 -4.53 3.23
CA LEU A 287 -17.48 -3.51 2.20
C LEU A 287 -16.37 -3.62 1.16
N LEU A 288 -16.76 -3.73 -0.10
CA LEU A 288 -15.86 -3.51 -1.24
C LEU A 288 -15.66 -2.00 -1.42
N ILE A 289 -14.41 -1.55 -1.51
CA ILE A 289 -14.07 -0.13 -1.67
C ILE A 289 -13.14 0.09 -2.86
N THR A 290 -13.15 1.31 -3.40
CA THR A 290 -12.22 1.72 -4.46
C THR A 290 -10.85 2.08 -3.92
N ASP A 291 -9.87 2.15 -4.81
CA ASP A 291 -8.53 2.67 -4.50
C ASP A 291 -8.58 4.11 -3.97
N ASP A 292 -9.52 4.93 -4.43
CA ASP A 292 -9.68 6.31 -3.91
C ASP A 292 -10.26 6.34 -2.50
N ALA A 293 -11.24 5.48 -2.21
CA ALA A 293 -11.74 5.33 -0.84
C ALA A 293 -10.63 4.81 0.09
N MET A 294 -9.78 3.89 -0.37
CA MET A 294 -8.58 3.46 0.34
C MET A 294 -7.66 4.64 0.68
N LYS A 295 -7.26 5.45 -0.31
CA LYS A 295 -6.42 6.63 -0.09
C LYS A 295 -7.02 7.58 0.94
N GLN A 296 -8.34 7.83 0.88
CA GLN A 296 -9.03 8.69 1.85
C GLN A 296 -9.02 8.11 3.27
N ILE A 297 -9.10 6.79 3.43
CA ILE A 297 -9.02 6.14 4.74
C ILE A 297 -7.63 6.36 5.34
N PHE A 298 -6.57 6.09 4.57
CA PHE A 298 -5.17 6.27 4.99
C PHE A 298 -4.77 7.75 5.17
N ALA A 299 -5.44 8.68 4.46
CA ALA A 299 -5.26 10.10 4.69
C ALA A 299 -5.82 10.54 6.05
N LYS A 300 -6.97 9.98 6.46
CA LYS A 300 -7.65 10.39 7.69
C LYS A 300 -7.13 9.69 8.93
N ARG A 301 -6.81 8.39 8.86
CA ARG A 301 -6.49 7.55 10.03
C ARG A 301 -5.66 6.34 9.64
N ASN A 302 -4.53 6.13 10.29
CA ASN A 302 -3.67 4.98 9.98
C ASN A 302 -4.12 3.68 10.63
N PRO A 303 -3.93 2.56 9.94
CA PRO A 303 -3.93 1.25 10.58
C PRO A 303 -2.84 1.17 11.66
N GLN A 304 -3.11 0.38 12.69
CA GLN A 304 -2.09 0.02 13.67
C GLN A 304 -1.04 -0.88 13.00
N TYR A 305 -1.49 -1.93 12.32
CA TYR A 305 -0.62 -2.80 11.54
C TYR A 305 -0.92 -2.60 10.06
N SER A 306 0.09 -2.45 9.22
CA SER A 306 -0.11 -2.28 7.78
C SER A 306 1.00 -2.94 6.98
N LEU A 307 0.76 -4.18 6.58
CA LEU A 307 1.71 -5.03 5.87
C LEU A 307 1.37 -5.06 4.39
N LEU A 308 2.39 -4.96 3.53
CA LEU A 308 2.32 -5.30 2.12
C LEU A 308 3.18 -6.52 1.87
N LEU A 309 2.62 -7.51 1.21
CA LEU A 309 3.24 -8.78 0.87
C LEU A 309 3.41 -8.85 -0.64
N HIS A 310 4.58 -9.25 -1.10
CA HIS A 310 4.83 -9.55 -2.51
C HIS A 310 4.91 -11.06 -2.70
N THR A 311 4.15 -11.56 -3.67
CA THR A 311 4.12 -12.97 -4.06
C THR A 311 4.57 -13.14 -5.52
N ASP A 312 4.80 -14.39 -5.92
CA ASP A 312 5.05 -14.76 -7.31
C ASP A 312 3.86 -14.53 -8.27
N ALA A 313 2.66 -14.26 -7.76
CA ALA A 313 1.47 -13.94 -8.57
C ALA A 313 0.97 -12.49 -8.43
N GLY A 314 1.60 -11.67 -7.57
CA GLY A 314 1.19 -10.29 -7.30
C GLY A 314 1.30 -9.87 -5.84
N CYS A 315 0.76 -8.70 -5.51
CA CYS A 315 0.79 -8.12 -4.17
C CYS A 315 -0.52 -8.31 -3.39
N LEU A 316 -0.38 -8.39 -2.06
CA LEU A 316 -1.49 -8.45 -1.11
C LEU A 316 -1.16 -7.58 0.11
N ALA A 317 -2.06 -6.69 0.52
CA ALA A 317 -1.91 -5.90 1.73
C ALA A 317 -2.89 -6.34 2.82
N LEU A 318 -2.41 -6.37 4.07
CA LEU A 318 -3.20 -6.59 5.28
C LEU A 318 -3.02 -5.41 6.23
N CYS A 319 -4.11 -4.73 6.53
CA CYS A 319 -4.09 -3.58 7.43
C CYS A 319 -5.11 -3.76 8.55
N ILE A 320 -4.72 -3.56 9.80
CA ILE A 320 -5.54 -3.82 10.98
C ILE A 320 -5.57 -2.58 11.85
N LYS A 321 -6.77 -2.25 12.35
CA LYS A 321 -6.98 -1.13 13.26
C LYS A 321 -8.03 -1.46 14.32
N GLU A 322 -7.64 -1.45 15.59
CA GLU A 322 -8.58 -1.39 16.71
C GLU A 322 -9.11 0.05 16.86
N ARG A 323 -10.40 0.21 17.18
CA ARG A 323 -11.08 1.51 17.30
C ARG A 323 -11.60 1.79 18.68
#